data_AF-A0A7C7A5D5-F1
#
_entry.id   AF-A0A7C7A5D5-F1
#
_cell.length_a   1.000
_cell.length_b   1.000
_cell.length_c   1.000
_cell.angle_alpha   90.00
_cell.angle_beta   90.00
_cell.angle_gamma   90.00
#
_symmetry.space_group_name_H-M   'P 1'
#
loop_
_entity.id
_entity.type
_entity.pdbx_description
1 polymer ?
#
loop_
_entity_poly.entity_id
_entity_poly.type
_entity_poly.pdbx_seq_one_letter_code
_entity_poly.pdbx_strand_id
1 'polypeptide(L)'
;ATGIKKAIIGFIEKIIYKYPLISNMIYPQKIDKSLDHLNNTHSSWYYPWDKDSAQYSSLLEMFRDAVEEAKTMCIAINQYFSRNLDKSRVLDILGNRSFDSGVDCDTREKFRYYDLIYK
;
A
#
# COMPACT_ATOMS: atom_id res chain seq x y z
N ALA A 1 -2.87 12.79 26.68
CA ALA A 1 -2.76 11.87 27.84
C ALA A 1 -3.03 10.42 27.39
N THR A 2 -2.13 9.85 26.57
CA THR A 2 -2.37 8.57 25.86
C THR A 2 -1.23 7.55 26.03
N GLY A 3 -0.01 7.98 26.39
CA GLY A 3 1.12 7.07 26.62
C GLY A 3 0.95 6.10 27.80
N ILE A 4 0.29 6.53 28.88
CA ILE A 4 0.08 5.70 30.08
C ILE A 4 -0.84 4.51 29.77
N LYS A 5 -1.89 4.72 28.95
CA LYS A 5 -2.82 3.65 28.55
C LYS A 5 -2.11 2.57 27.73
N LYS A 6 -1.23 2.96 26.80
CA LYS A 6 -0.43 2.02 26.00
C LYS A 6 0.52 1.19 26.88
N ALA A 7 1.17 1.81 27.87
CA ALA A 7 2.06 1.11 28.79
C ALA A 7 1.32 0.07 29.65
N ILE A 8 0.17 0.44 30.22
CA ILE A 8 -0.64 -0.45 31.06
C ILE A 8 -1.19 -1.62 30.23
N ILE A 9 -1.79 -1.33 29.07
CA ILE A 9 -2.34 -2.37 28.20
C ILE A 9 -1.22 -3.28 27.69
N GLY A 10 -0.07 -2.74 27.27
CA GLY A 10 1.06 -3.54 26.82
C GLY A 10 1.65 -4.45 27.90
N PHE A 11 1.62 -4.02 29.17
CA PHE A 11 2.03 -4.86 30.30
C PHE A 11 1.04 -6.01 30.55
N ILE A 12 -0.26 -5.72 30.54
CA ILE A 12 -1.32 -6.74 30.67
C ILE A 12 -1.24 -7.73 29.50
N GLU A 13 -1.04 -7.23 28.27
CA GLU A 13 -0.90 -8.06 27.09
C GLU A 13 0.30 -8.98 27.21
N LYS A 14 1.48 -8.51 27.63
CA LYS A 14 2.64 -9.39 27.83
C LYS A 14 2.40 -10.54 28.82
N ILE A 15 1.49 -10.37 29.76
CA ILE A 15 1.14 -11.39 30.76
C ILE A 15 0.12 -12.39 30.21
N ILE A 16 -0.87 -11.93 29.44
CA ILE A 16 -2.00 -12.75 28.98
C ILE A 16 -1.79 -13.31 27.56
N TYR A 17 -1.14 -12.53 26.69
CA TYR A 17 -0.92 -12.80 25.27
C TYR A 17 0.58 -12.76 24.93
N LYS A 18 1.07 -13.71 24.14
CA LYS A 18 2.49 -13.70 23.70
C LYS A 18 2.83 -12.52 22.77
N TYR A 19 1.84 -11.74 22.32
CA TYR A 19 2.03 -10.63 21.38
C TYR A 19 1.14 -9.42 21.72
N PRO A 20 1.68 -8.18 21.67
CA PRO A 20 0.91 -6.96 21.94
C PRO A 20 0.03 -6.58 20.75
N LEU A 21 -1.26 -6.89 20.78
CA LEU A 21 -2.20 -6.62 19.70
C LEU A 21 -2.89 -5.26 19.90
N ILE A 22 -3.57 -5.09 21.04
CA ILE A 22 -4.35 -3.91 21.43
C ILE A 22 -3.43 -2.72 21.68
N SER A 23 -2.29 -2.91 22.36
CA SER A 23 -1.37 -1.79 22.63
C SER A 23 -0.73 -1.23 21.36
N ASN A 24 -0.58 -2.04 20.31
CA ASN A 24 -0.09 -1.61 19.01
C ASN A 24 -1.15 -0.85 18.18
N MET A 25 -2.44 -1.08 18.44
CA MET A 25 -3.53 -0.31 17.83
C MET A 25 -3.67 1.10 18.44
N ILE A 26 -3.02 1.39 19.56
CA ILE A 26 -3.05 2.72 20.19
C ILE A 26 -2.07 3.64 19.47
N TYR A 27 -2.63 4.66 18.80
CA TYR A 27 -1.85 5.66 18.07
C TYR A 27 -0.82 6.35 18.99
N PRO A 28 0.46 6.43 18.57
CA PRO A 28 1.51 7.03 19.39
C PRO A 28 1.26 8.52 19.62
N GLN A 29 1.50 8.98 20.85
CA GLN A 29 1.25 10.38 21.23
C GLN A 29 2.28 11.34 20.63
N LYS A 30 3.48 10.85 20.31
CA LYS A 30 4.51 11.60 19.60
C LYS A 30 4.80 10.87 18.30
N ILE A 31 4.66 11.59 17.19
CA ILE A 31 5.10 11.11 15.88
C ILE A 31 6.60 11.30 15.83
N ASP A 32 7.32 10.23 15.48
CA ASP A 32 8.74 10.33 15.22
C ASP A 32 8.96 11.08 13.91
N LYS A 33 9.46 12.31 14.02
CA LYS A 33 9.72 13.17 12.86
C LYS A 33 10.93 12.73 12.04
N SER A 34 11.72 11.77 12.53
CA SER A 34 12.84 11.21 11.78
C SER A 34 12.41 10.18 10.74
N LEU A 35 11.17 9.66 10.84
CA LEU A 35 10.63 8.69 9.91
C LEU A 35 10.03 9.39 8.69
N ASP A 36 10.51 9.02 7.51
CA ASP A 36 9.97 9.49 6.23
C ASP A 36 8.84 8.57 5.73
N HIS A 37 7.69 8.66 6.40
CA HIS A 37 6.54 7.78 6.14
C HIS A 37 6.00 7.82 4.71
N LEU A 38 6.19 8.94 4.01
CA LEU A 38 5.69 9.13 2.64
C LEU A 38 6.80 8.99 1.59
N ASN A 39 8.01 8.65 2.02
CA ASN A 39 9.20 8.58 1.19
C ASN A 39 9.46 9.88 0.40
N ASN A 40 9.31 11.06 1.04
CA ASN A 40 9.60 12.36 0.42
C ASN A 40 11.10 12.55 0.10
N THR A 41 11.96 11.78 0.76
CA THR A 41 13.41 11.75 0.51
C THR A 41 13.80 10.85 -0.66
N HIS A 42 12.83 10.13 -1.25
CA HIS A 42 13.05 9.17 -2.33
C HIS A 42 14.11 8.12 -2.00
N SER A 43 14.08 7.64 -0.76
CA SER A 43 14.89 6.50 -0.34
C SER A 43 14.43 5.23 -1.08
N SER A 44 15.35 4.29 -1.28
CA SER A 44 15.01 3.02 -1.93
C SER A 44 14.09 2.19 -1.05
N TRP A 45 13.02 1.66 -1.62
CA TRP A 45 12.12 0.69 -1.00
C TRP A 45 11.75 -0.40 -2.01
N TYR A 46 11.10 -1.48 -1.57
CA TYR A 46 10.80 -2.65 -2.41
C TYR A 46 9.36 -3.11 -2.22
N TYR A 47 8.80 -3.78 -3.23
CA TYR A 47 7.49 -4.38 -3.10
C TYR A 47 7.52 -5.62 -2.18
N PRO A 48 6.46 -5.90 -1.41
CA PRO A 48 6.38 -7.08 -0.53
C PRO A 48 6.54 -8.44 -1.25
N TRP A 49 6.31 -8.46 -2.56
CA TRP A 49 6.42 -9.64 -3.43
C TRP A 49 7.66 -9.62 -4.33
N ASP A 50 8.33 -8.48 -4.48
CA ASP A 50 9.50 -8.29 -5.35
C ASP A 50 10.57 -7.43 -4.67
N LYS A 51 11.63 -8.09 -4.20
CA LYS A 51 12.78 -7.48 -3.55
C LYS A 51 13.93 -7.13 -4.50
N ASP A 52 13.83 -7.52 -5.77
CA ASP A 52 14.88 -7.32 -6.76
C ASP A 52 14.62 -6.04 -7.57
N SER A 53 13.41 -5.47 -7.47
CA SER A 53 13.01 -4.21 -8.09
C SER A 53 12.93 -3.06 -7.07
N ALA A 54 14.02 -2.27 -7.00
CA ALA A 54 14.07 -1.08 -6.15
C ALA A 54 13.15 0.03 -6.68
N GLN A 55 12.33 0.56 -5.79
CA GLN A 55 11.45 1.69 -6.00
C GLN A 55 12.00 2.93 -5.30
N TYR A 56 11.73 4.10 -5.87
CA TYR A 56 12.17 5.39 -5.33
C TYR A 56 11.04 6.42 -5.24
N SER A 57 9.86 6.06 -5.73
CA SER A 57 8.70 6.96 -5.73
C SER A 57 8.27 7.26 -4.30
N SER A 58 7.81 8.49 -4.11
CA SER A 58 7.08 8.90 -2.91
C SER A 58 5.64 8.39 -2.98
N LEU A 59 4.96 8.31 -1.83
CA LEU A 59 3.55 7.92 -1.79
C LEU A 59 2.67 8.84 -2.66
N LEU A 60 2.98 10.14 -2.68
CA LEU A 60 2.20 11.11 -3.45
C LEU A 60 2.38 10.96 -4.95
N GLU A 61 3.56 10.55 -5.43
CA GLU A 61 3.77 10.25 -6.84
C GLU A 61 3.01 9.00 -7.24
N MET A 62 3.18 7.90 -6.50
CA MET A 62 2.45 6.66 -6.75
C MET A 62 0.94 6.88 -6.77
N PHE A 63 0.44 7.71 -5.84
CA PHE A 63 -0.98 8.04 -5.79
C PHE A 63 -1.44 8.81 -7.03
N ARG A 64 -0.66 9.79 -7.50
CA ARG A 64 -0.99 10.54 -8.73
C ARG A 64 -0.98 9.63 -9.96
N ASP A 65 0.02 8.76 -10.05
CA ASP A 65 0.13 7.79 -11.16
C ASP A 65 -1.09 6.88 -11.19
N ALA A 66 -1.50 6.35 -10.02
CA ALA A 66 -2.71 5.54 -9.89
C ALA A 66 -3.99 6.31 -10.26
N VAL A 67 -4.08 7.60 -9.93
CA VAL A 67 -5.23 8.45 -10.31
C VAL A 67 -5.31 8.62 -11.83
N GLU A 68 -4.19 8.90 -12.49
CA GLU A 68 -4.16 9.05 -13.95
C GLU A 68 -4.44 7.72 -14.67
N GLU A 69 -3.95 6.60 -14.12
CA GLU A 69 -4.27 5.26 -14.59
C GLU A 69 -5.79 4.98 -14.48
N ALA A 70 -6.38 5.20 -13.30
CA ALA A 70 -7.80 5.00 -13.07
C ALA A 70 -8.67 5.90 -13.97
N LYS A 71 -8.25 7.15 -14.18
CA LYS A 71 -8.89 8.07 -15.12
C LYS A 71 -8.85 7.53 -16.54
N THR A 72 -7.72 7.00 -16.99
CA THR A 72 -7.58 6.39 -18.32
C THR A 72 -8.54 5.22 -18.49
N MET A 73 -8.66 4.35 -17.48
CA MET A 73 -9.62 3.25 -17.48
C MET A 73 -11.07 3.74 -17.55
N CYS A 74 -11.43 4.73 -16.73
CA CYS A 74 -12.77 5.33 -16.73
C CYS A 74 -13.12 5.92 -18.10
N ILE A 75 -12.19 6.62 -18.73
CA ILE A 75 -12.38 7.19 -20.08
C ILE A 75 -12.60 6.07 -21.10
N ALA A 76 -11.81 5.00 -21.07
CA ALA A 76 -11.96 3.87 -21.98
C ALA A 76 -13.35 3.20 -21.85
N ILE A 77 -13.81 2.99 -20.62
CA ILE A 77 -15.15 2.45 -20.34
C ILE A 77 -16.25 3.39 -20.89
N ASN A 78 -16.12 4.70 -20.66
CA ASN A 78 -17.08 5.67 -21.18
C ASN A 78 -17.10 5.71 -22.72
N GLN A 79 -15.94 5.59 -23.36
CA GLN A 79 -15.83 5.52 -24.82
C GLN A 79 -16.47 4.25 -25.38
N TYR A 80 -16.36 3.12 -24.68
CA TYR A 80 -17.06 1.88 -25.04
C TYR A 80 -18.58 2.05 -25.03
N PHE A 81 -19.14 2.61 -23.94
CA PHE A 81 -20.57 2.87 -23.86
C PHE A 81 -21.06 3.87 -24.92
N SER A 82 -20.19 4.80 -25.32
CA SER A 82 -20.45 5.77 -26.39
C SER A 82 -20.28 5.19 -27.80
N ARG A 83 -19.95 3.90 -27.94
CA ARG A 83 -19.64 3.21 -29.22
C ARG A 83 -18.45 3.79 -29.98
N ASN A 84 -17.54 4.47 -29.28
CA ASN A 84 -16.34 5.08 -29.83
C ASN A 84 -15.09 4.19 -29.70
N LEU A 85 -15.19 3.09 -28.95
CA LEU A 85 -14.08 2.18 -28.70
C LEU A 85 -14.59 0.73 -28.65
N ASP A 86 -13.84 -0.19 -29.25
CA ASP A 86 -14.18 -1.61 -29.25
C ASP A 86 -13.88 -2.28 -27.90
N LYS A 87 -14.66 -3.32 -27.58
CA LYS A 87 -14.52 -4.08 -26.34
C LYS A 87 -13.10 -4.63 -26.14
N SER A 88 -12.48 -5.17 -27.18
CA SER A 88 -11.11 -5.72 -27.10
C SER A 88 -10.12 -4.65 -26.63
N ARG A 89 -10.20 -3.46 -27.22
CA ARG A 89 -9.31 -2.35 -26.88
C ARG A 89 -9.51 -1.85 -25.45
N VAL A 90 -10.74 -1.89 -24.94
CA VAL A 90 -11.06 -1.54 -23.55
C VAL A 90 -10.45 -2.57 -22.58
N LEU A 91 -10.57 -3.86 -22.91
CA LEU A 91 -9.99 -4.93 -22.11
C LEU A 91 -8.46 -4.85 -22.09
N ASP A 92 -7.81 -4.48 -23.19
CA ASP A 92 -6.36 -4.24 -23.22
C ASP A 92 -5.93 -3.11 -22.26
N ILE A 93 -6.74 -2.03 -22.16
CA ILE A 93 -6.45 -0.89 -21.29
C ILE A 93 -6.61 -1.27 -19.81
N LEU A 94 -7.68 -1.99 -19.48
CA LEU A 94 -7.94 -2.48 -18.12
C LEU A 94 -6.89 -3.52 -17.69
N GLY A 95 -6.53 -4.44 -18.60
CA GLY A 95 -5.63 -5.56 -18.33
C GLY A 95 -6.21 -6.58 -17.36
N ASN A 96 -5.42 -7.63 -17.09
CA ASN A 96 -5.74 -8.69 -16.12
C ASN A 96 -5.10 -8.39 -14.76
N ARG A 97 -5.37 -7.23 -14.16
CA ARG A 97 -4.63 -6.76 -12.98
C ARG A 97 -5.22 -7.28 -11.67
N SER A 98 -4.35 -7.72 -10.77
CA SER A 98 -4.66 -8.12 -9.41
C SER A 98 -5.11 -6.92 -8.59
N PHE A 99 -6.21 -7.08 -7.85
CA PHE A 99 -6.71 -6.03 -6.97
C PHE A 99 -5.73 -5.63 -5.87
N ASP A 100 -4.98 -6.61 -5.33
CA ASP A 100 -4.10 -6.38 -4.18
C ASP A 100 -2.73 -5.80 -4.55
N SER A 101 -2.20 -6.18 -5.73
CA SER A 101 -0.83 -5.86 -6.13
C SER A 101 -0.74 -4.99 -7.39
N GLY A 102 -1.80 -4.91 -8.20
CA GLY A 102 -1.80 -4.25 -9.51
C GLY A 102 -1.05 -5.05 -10.61
N VAL A 103 -0.37 -6.14 -10.27
CA VAL A 103 0.36 -7.01 -11.20
C VAL A 103 -0.62 -7.91 -11.96
N ASP A 104 -0.21 -8.46 -13.10
CA ASP A 104 -1.02 -9.43 -13.86
C ASP A 104 -1.43 -10.63 -12.98
N CYS A 105 -2.72 -11.02 -13.02
CA CYS A 105 -3.25 -12.13 -12.21
C CYS A 105 -2.67 -13.49 -12.60
N ASP A 106 -2.08 -13.60 -13.79
CA ASP A 106 -1.39 -14.81 -14.23
C ASP A 106 0.00 -14.93 -13.58
N THR A 107 0.53 -13.86 -12.97
CA THR A 107 1.75 -13.96 -12.16
C THR A 107 1.43 -14.49 -10.76
N ARG A 108 2.27 -15.42 -10.31
CA ARG A 108 2.11 -16.06 -8.99
C ARG A 108 2.84 -15.26 -7.91
N GLU A 109 2.30 -14.11 -7.56
CA GLU A 109 2.86 -13.29 -6.48
C GLU A 109 2.64 -13.92 -5.11
N LYS A 110 3.65 -13.82 -4.25
CA LYS A 110 3.54 -14.15 -2.83
C LYS A 110 4.17 -13.03 -2.01
N PHE A 111 3.39 -12.45 -1.12
CA PHE A 111 3.85 -11.45 -0.16
C PHE A 111 4.75 -12.15 0.86
N ARG A 112 6.07 -12.04 0.67
CA ARG A 112 7.09 -12.72 1.49
C ARG A 112 7.86 -11.75 2.36
N TYR A 113 7.92 -10.48 1.98
CA TYR A 113 8.80 -9.48 2.56
C TYR A 113 7.97 -8.37 3.22
N TYR A 114 8.38 -7.97 4.43
CA TYR A 114 7.73 -6.88 5.17
C TYR A 114 8.81 -6.09 5.92
N ASP A 115 9.03 -4.84 5.53
CA ASP A 115 9.86 -3.92 6.28
C ASP A 115 9.00 -3.13 7.26
N LEU A 116 9.10 -3.49 8.54
CA LEU A 116 8.37 -2.81 9.60
C LEU A 116 9.05 -1.48 9.92
N ILE A 117 8.36 -0.38 9.60
CA ILE A 117 8.79 0.99 9.94
C ILE A 117 8.74 1.21 11.47
N TYR A 118 7.82 0.54 12.17
CA TYR A 118 7.73 0.55 13.62
C TYR A 118 8.41 -0.70 14.19
N LYS A 119 9.50 -0.51 14.93
CA LYS A 119 10.18 -1.55 15.72
C LYS A 119 9.64 -1.59 17.15
#